data_AF-A0A926U0E5-F1
#
_entry.id   AF-A0A926U0E5-F1
#
_cell.length_a   1.000
_cell.length_b   1.000
_cell.length_c   1.000
_cell.angle_alpha   90.00
_cell.angle_beta   90.00
_cell.angle_gamma   90.00
#
_symmetry.space_group_name_H-M   'P 1'
#
loop_
_entity.id
_entity.type
_entity.pdbx_description
1 polymer ?
#
loop_
_entity_poly.entity_id
_entity_poly.type
_entity_poly.pdbx_seq_one_letter_code
_entity_poly.pdbx_strand_id
1 'polypeptide(L)'
;MEAKDLVTILHPAIAVVFVFPLLGIVTHYAWQTRQRRLSDKSKIPAVVGKEHLQFGRWLTGAVVGLALLGLAQAIGKKMVTAQTWNQDSMRVGFVVTMFALSIASLVMLYLARTKLWRAVFATLTSMGLILLGCQPEVFRRGFEWQVSHYYYGITASVLMIVALAIVPEIYRSKTWRRIHIALNVAALLLFVGQGFTGARDLLEIPLSWQEQHLYQCDFTNLTCPPPAPPPQS
;
A
#
# COMPACT_ATOMS: atom_id res chain seq x y z
N MET A 1 -14.48 22.08 1.11
CA MET A 1 -13.61 21.00 1.60
C MET A 1 -12.56 21.61 2.48
N GLU A 2 -12.38 21.06 3.68
CA GLU A 2 -11.37 21.55 4.63
C GLU A 2 -10.00 20.93 4.32
N ALA A 3 -8.93 21.53 4.87
CA ALA A 3 -7.56 21.00 4.71
C ALA A 3 -7.46 19.53 5.17
N LYS A 4 -8.20 19.14 6.22
CA LYS A 4 -8.25 17.75 6.72
C LYS A 4 -8.88 16.77 5.73
N ASP A 5 -9.83 17.23 4.91
CA ASP A 5 -10.45 16.43 3.84
C ASP A 5 -9.45 16.18 2.71
N LEU A 6 -8.72 17.22 2.31
CA LEU A 6 -7.68 17.13 1.27
C LEU A 6 -6.57 16.15 1.65
N VAL A 7 -6.12 16.20 2.91
CA VAL A 7 -5.11 15.26 3.43
C VAL A 7 -5.64 13.82 3.45
N THR A 8 -6.93 13.63 3.71
CA THR A 8 -7.57 12.30 3.73
C THR A 8 -7.65 11.68 2.33
N ILE A 9 -7.93 12.47 1.30
CA ILE A 9 -7.99 11.98 -0.10
C ILE A 9 -6.62 11.92 -0.79
N LEU A 10 -5.55 12.40 -0.16
CA LEU A 10 -4.23 12.45 -0.78
C LEU A 10 -3.71 11.04 -1.14
N HIS A 11 -3.82 10.09 -0.21
CA HIS A 11 -3.44 8.69 -0.44
C HIS A 11 -4.20 8.07 -1.63
N PRO A 12 -5.55 8.05 -1.67
CA PRO A 12 -6.27 7.45 -2.78
C PRO A 12 -6.04 8.21 -4.10
N ALA A 13 -5.88 9.53 -4.08
CA ALA A 13 -5.55 10.31 -5.28
C ALA A 13 -4.20 9.88 -5.89
N ILE A 14 -3.15 9.75 -5.07
CA ILE A 14 -1.84 9.27 -5.52
C ILE A 14 -1.94 7.82 -6.02
N ALA A 15 -2.73 6.97 -5.35
CA ALA A 15 -2.96 5.60 -5.80
C ALA A 15 -3.50 5.55 -7.24
N VAL A 16 -4.53 6.35 -7.53
CA VAL A 16 -5.20 6.40 -8.83
C VAL A 16 -4.32 7.02 -9.90
N VAL A 17 -3.67 8.15 -9.60
CA VAL A 17 -2.90 8.91 -10.61
C VAL A 17 -1.55 8.27 -10.91
N PHE A 18 -0.95 7.55 -9.94
CA PHE A 18 0.42 7.07 -10.07
C PHE A 18 0.56 5.55 -9.92
N VAL A 19 0.02 4.96 -8.84
CA VAL A 19 0.26 3.53 -8.54
C VAL A 19 -0.48 2.61 -9.51
N PHE A 20 -1.75 2.86 -9.80
CA PHE A 20 -2.52 2.00 -10.71
C PHE A 20 -2.04 2.04 -12.16
N PRO A 21 -1.70 3.20 -12.76
CA PRO A 21 -1.06 3.23 -14.07
C PRO A 21 0.26 2.46 -14.09
N LEU A 22 1.09 2.63 -13.05
CA LEU A 22 2.37 1.94 -12.94
C LEU A 22 2.21 0.42 -12.80
N LEU A 23 1.20 -0.04 -12.04
CA LEU A 23 0.82 -1.45 -11.95
C LEU A 23 0.43 -2.02 -13.33
N GLY A 24 -0.35 -1.28 -14.11
CA GLY A 24 -0.71 -1.64 -15.48
C GLY A 24 0.53 -1.78 -16.37
N ILE A 25 1.45 -0.81 -16.32
CA ILE A 25 2.72 -0.84 -17.06
C ILE A 25 3.56 -2.06 -16.70
N VAL A 26 3.75 -2.32 -15.39
CA VAL A 26 4.55 -3.47 -14.92
C VAL A 26 3.93 -4.79 -15.37
N THR A 27 2.60 -4.92 -15.28
CA THR A 27 1.85 -6.11 -15.72
C THR A 27 1.98 -6.33 -17.22
N HIS A 28 1.89 -5.25 -18.00
CA HIS A 28 2.08 -5.29 -19.44
C HIS A 28 3.48 -5.80 -19.83
N TYR A 29 4.54 -5.23 -19.23
CA TYR A 29 5.91 -5.69 -19.50
C TYR A 29 6.20 -7.10 -18.95
N ALA A 30 5.54 -7.52 -17.87
CA ALA A 30 5.62 -8.89 -17.37
C ALA A 30 5.06 -9.87 -18.42
N TRP A 31 3.90 -9.52 -19.01
CA TRP A 31 3.27 -10.30 -20.07
C TRP A 31 4.13 -10.36 -21.32
N GLN A 32 4.64 -9.23 -21.82
CA GLN A 32 5.56 -9.22 -22.97
C GLN A 32 6.84 -10.04 -22.71
N THR A 33 7.41 -9.94 -21.51
CA THR A 33 8.59 -10.73 -21.10
C THR A 33 8.30 -12.23 -21.15
N ARG A 34 7.09 -12.65 -20.77
CA ARG A 34 6.65 -14.04 -20.87
C ARG A 34 6.44 -14.45 -22.34
N GLN A 35 5.71 -13.66 -23.13
CA GLN A 35 5.45 -13.95 -24.54
C GLN A 35 6.77 -14.09 -25.32
N ARG A 36 7.72 -13.18 -25.13
CA ARG A 36 9.04 -13.26 -25.77
C ARG A 36 9.81 -14.55 -25.45
N ARG A 37 9.54 -15.19 -24.32
CA ARG A 37 10.19 -16.46 -23.92
C ARG A 37 9.52 -17.68 -24.52
N LEU A 38 8.21 -17.61 -24.79
CA LEU A 38 7.39 -18.73 -25.27
C LEU A 38 7.13 -18.69 -26.78
N SER A 39 7.23 -17.52 -27.39
CA SER A 39 6.87 -17.26 -28.79
C SER A 39 8.02 -16.63 -29.55
N ASP A 40 7.76 -16.20 -30.80
CA ASP A 40 8.78 -15.69 -31.71
C ASP A 40 9.45 -14.40 -31.17
N LYS A 41 10.76 -14.50 -30.94
CA LYS A 41 11.61 -13.44 -30.39
C LYS A 41 11.82 -12.29 -31.37
N SER A 42 11.44 -12.42 -32.64
CA SER A 42 11.62 -11.35 -33.63
C SER A 42 10.70 -10.14 -33.39
N LYS A 43 9.49 -10.35 -32.83
CA LYS A 43 8.43 -9.33 -32.77
C LYS A 43 8.39 -8.49 -31.48
N ILE A 44 9.02 -8.97 -30.40
CA ILE A 44 8.98 -8.29 -29.08
C ILE A 44 10.39 -7.78 -28.77
N PRO A 45 10.62 -6.51 -28.39
CA PRO A 45 11.97 -6.01 -28.13
C PRO A 45 12.73 -6.80 -27.05
N ALA A 46 14.06 -6.84 -27.13
CA ALA A 46 14.89 -7.49 -26.12
C ALA A 46 14.92 -6.74 -24.77
N VAL A 47 14.51 -5.47 -24.76
CA VAL A 47 14.54 -4.57 -23.61
C VAL A 47 13.42 -4.79 -22.61
N VAL A 48 12.33 -5.48 -22.99
CA VAL A 48 11.11 -5.62 -22.19
C VAL A 48 11.34 -6.19 -20.78
N GLY A 49 12.32 -7.08 -20.62
CA GLY A 49 12.68 -7.64 -19.32
C GLY A 49 13.42 -6.64 -18.42
N LYS A 50 14.21 -5.73 -19.01
CA LYS A 50 14.87 -4.64 -18.27
C LYS A 50 13.86 -3.57 -17.87
N GLU A 51 12.93 -3.24 -18.76
CA GLU A 51 11.84 -2.29 -18.50
C GLU A 51 10.90 -2.82 -17.41
N HIS A 52 10.51 -4.10 -17.46
CA HIS A 52 9.76 -4.74 -16.39
C HIS A 52 10.46 -4.59 -15.02
N LEU A 53 11.77 -4.83 -14.97
CA LEU A 53 12.54 -4.65 -13.74
C LEU A 53 12.57 -3.19 -13.27
N GLN A 54 12.81 -2.24 -14.19
CA GLN A 54 12.88 -0.82 -13.85
C GLN A 54 11.54 -0.31 -13.30
N PHE A 55 10.43 -0.56 -14.01
CA PHE A 55 9.11 -0.16 -13.54
C PHE A 55 8.70 -0.94 -12.29
N GLY A 56 9.09 -2.21 -12.16
CA GLY A 56 8.87 -2.99 -10.94
C GLY A 56 9.56 -2.37 -9.72
N ARG A 57 10.79 -1.86 -9.88
CA ARG A 57 11.48 -1.11 -8.83
C ARG A 57 10.75 0.18 -8.49
N TRP A 58 10.21 0.91 -9.46
CA TRP A 58 9.40 2.10 -9.17
C TRP A 58 8.10 1.73 -8.46
N LEU A 59 7.44 0.65 -8.87
CA LEU A 59 6.20 0.18 -8.27
C LEU A 59 6.40 -0.20 -6.80
N THR A 60 7.46 -0.93 -6.46
CA THR A 60 7.77 -1.23 -5.05
C THR A 60 7.91 0.04 -4.22
N GLY A 61 8.68 1.02 -4.71
CA GLY A 61 8.89 2.28 -4.00
C GLY A 61 7.61 3.09 -3.84
N ALA A 62 6.80 3.16 -4.91
CA ALA A 62 5.52 3.86 -4.92
C ALA A 62 4.53 3.23 -3.93
N VAL A 63 4.39 1.90 -3.95
CA VAL A 63 3.46 1.17 -3.07
C VAL A 63 3.87 1.30 -1.61
N VAL A 64 5.14 1.05 -1.29
CA VAL A 64 5.64 1.16 0.09
C VAL A 64 5.59 2.60 0.59
N GLY A 65 5.97 3.57 -0.24
CA GLY A 65 5.88 5.00 0.08
C GLY A 65 4.42 5.44 0.31
N LEU A 66 3.49 4.96 -0.51
CA LEU A 66 2.08 5.25 -0.36
C LEU A 66 1.49 4.60 0.90
N ALA A 67 1.90 3.37 1.23
CA ALA A 67 1.51 2.72 2.47
C ALA A 67 2.00 3.51 3.70
N LEU A 68 3.26 3.97 3.69
CA LEU A 68 3.80 4.83 4.75
C LEU A 68 3.04 6.16 4.84
N LEU A 69 2.68 6.78 3.72
CA LEU A 69 1.89 8.01 3.69
C LEU A 69 0.49 7.79 4.31
N GLY A 70 -0.19 6.71 3.93
CA GLY A 70 -1.50 6.36 4.50
C GLY A 70 -1.44 6.09 6.00
N LEU A 71 -0.41 5.35 6.45
CA LEU A 71 -0.18 5.10 7.88
C LEU A 71 0.14 6.40 8.63
N ALA A 72 0.98 7.27 8.08
CA ALA A 72 1.34 8.54 8.69
C ALA A 72 0.11 9.45 8.86
N GLN A 73 -0.76 9.49 7.86
CA GLN A 73 -2.00 10.25 7.91
C GLN A 73 -2.97 9.70 8.98
N ALA A 74 -3.19 8.38 9.01
CA ALA A 74 -4.07 7.75 9.97
C ALA A 74 -3.57 7.90 11.42
N ILE A 75 -2.28 7.66 11.65
CA ILE A 75 -1.66 7.77 12.98
C ILE A 75 -1.57 9.23 13.43
N GLY A 76 -1.06 10.10 12.56
CA GLY A 76 -0.88 11.52 12.84
C GLY A 76 -2.20 12.22 13.18
N LYS A 77 -3.26 12.01 12.38
CA LYS A 77 -4.58 12.61 12.64
C LYS A 77 -5.07 12.26 14.04
N LYS A 78 -5.04 10.98 14.42
CA LYS A 78 -5.58 10.51 15.70
C LYS A 78 -4.70 10.89 16.89
N MET A 79 -3.37 10.83 16.77
CA MET A 79 -2.46 11.25 17.84
C MET A 79 -2.56 12.75 18.15
N VAL A 80 -2.72 13.59 17.11
CA VAL A 80 -2.92 15.03 17.30
C VAL A 80 -4.25 15.31 17.98
N THR A 81 -5.35 14.70 17.50
CA THR A 81 -6.68 14.88 18.11
C THR A 81 -6.72 14.39 19.56
N ALA A 82 -6.04 13.30 19.88
CA ALA A 82 -5.97 12.75 21.24
C ALA A 82 -4.95 13.46 22.15
N GLN A 83 -4.25 14.49 21.65
CA GLN A 83 -3.14 15.17 22.35
C GLN A 83 -2.09 14.20 22.92
N THR A 84 -1.82 13.11 22.19
CA THR A 84 -0.93 12.02 22.65
C THR A 84 0.48 12.51 22.96
N TRP A 85 0.93 13.58 22.31
CA TRP A 85 2.23 14.21 22.61
C TRP A 85 2.38 14.62 24.09
N ASN A 86 1.30 15.14 24.69
CA ASN A 86 1.32 15.60 26.08
C ASN A 86 1.14 14.44 27.08
N GLN A 87 0.53 13.36 26.64
CA GLN A 87 0.19 12.20 27.47
C GLN A 87 1.28 11.12 27.45
N ASP A 88 1.87 10.88 26.29
CA ASP A 88 2.84 9.81 26.04
C ASP A 88 3.81 10.20 24.90
N SER A 89 4.71 11.14 25.21
CA SER A 89 5.72 11.65 24.27
C SER A 89 6.71 10.57 23.83
N MET A 90 7.01 9.58 24.67
CA MET A 90 7.88 8.45 24.34
C MET A 90 7.29 7.62 23.20
N ARG A 91 5.99 7.31 23.25
CA ARG A 91 5.30 6.59 22.18
C ARG A 91 5.30 7.35 20.87
N VAL A 92 5.09 8.67 20.91
CA VAL A 92 5.18 9.47 19.68
C VAL A 92 6.61 9.44 19.11
N GLY A 93 7.62 9.61 19.95
CA GLY A 93 9.03 9.50 19.55
C GLY A 93 9.37 8.14 18.93
N PHE A 94 8.86 7.05 19.51
CA PHE A 94 9.01 5.70 18.97
C PHE A 94 8.40 5.58 17.57
N VAL A 95 7.16 6.04 17.38
CA VAL A 95 6.48 5.96 16.07
C VAL A 95 7.21 6.77 15.00
N VAL A 96 7.62 8.00 15.31
CA VAL A 96 8.40 8.83 14.38
C VAL A 96 9.72 8.14 14.00
N THR A 97 10.39 7.55 14.98
CA THR A 97 11.62 6.78 14.75
C THR A 97 11.36 5.56 13.87
N MET A 98 10.27 4.84 14.08
CA MET A 98 9.88 3.69 13.25
C MET A 98 9.61 4.08 11.80
N PHE A 99 8.98 5.23 11.54
CA PHE A 99 8.85 5.78 10.17
C PHE A 99 10.23 6.02 9.54
N ALA A 100 11.11 6.73 10.24
CA ALA A 100 12.45 7.05 9.75
C ALA A 100 13.27 5.78 9.45
N LEU A 101 13.28 4.81 10.36
CA LEU A 101 13.98 3.54 10.19
C LEU A 101 13.40 2.68 9.05
N SER A 102 12.07 2.70 8.86
CA SER A 102 11.42 2.00 7.74
C SER A 102 11.85 2.56 6.39
N ILE A 103 11.86 3.90 6.27
CA ILE A 103 12.30 4.60 5.05
C ILE A 103 13.79 4.36 4.81
N ALA A 104 14.63 4.53 5.83
CA ALA A 104 16.07 4.29 5.72
C ALA A 104 16.37 2.84 5.30
N SER A 105 15.65 1.86 5.88
CA SER A 105 15.79 0.45 5.51
C SER A 105 15.37 0.20 4.06
N LEU A 106 14.30 0.86 3.59
CA LEU A 106 13.90 0.74 2.18
C LEU A 106 14.99 1.30 1.26
N VAL A 107 15.52 2.49 1.55
CA VAL A 107 16.62 3.08 0.77
C VAL A 107 17.83 2.14 0.75
N MET A 108 18.21 1.59 1.90
CA MET A 108 19.32 0.63 2.00
C MET A 108 19.04 -0.66 1.24
N LEU A 109 17.79 -1.13 1.15
CA LEU A 109 17.43 -2.26 0.30
C LEU A 109 17.68 -1.97 -1.19
N TYR A 110 17.42 -0.76 -1.67
CA TYR A 110 17.73 -0.37 -3.06
C TYR A 110 19.24 -0.34 -3.35
N LEU A 111 20.05 -0.05 -2.32
CA LEU A 111 21.51 0.06 -2.42
C LEU A 111 22.23 -1.27 -2.16
N ALA A 112 21.58 -2.21 -1.47
CA ALA A 112 22.17 -3.45 -1.01
C ALA A 112 22.59 -4.37 -2.17
N ARG A 113 23.87 -4.77 -2.17
CA ARG A 113 24.46 -5.62 -3.20
C ARG A 113 24.52 -7.10 -2.83
N THR A 114 24.72 -7.42 -1.56
CA THR A 114 24.87 -8.81 -1.08
C THR A 114 23.52 -9.41 -0.68
N LYS A 115 23.41 -10.74 -0.77
CA LYS A 115 22.18 -11.46 -0.40
C LYS A 115 21.78 -11.22 1.06
N LEU A 116 22.76 -11.23 1.96
CA LEU A 116 22.53 -11.00 3.39
C LEU A 116 21.90 -9.62 3.64
N TRP A 117 22.51 -8.55 3.11
CA TRP A 117 22.00 -7.20 3.33
C TRP A 117 20.64 -6.96 2.68
N ARG A 118 20.39 -7.52 1.49
CA ARG A 118 19.04 -7.47 0.90
C ARG A 118 18.00 -8.15 1.79
N ALA A 119 18.31 -9.31 2.35
CA ALA A 119 17.41 -10.00 3.27
C ALA A 119 17.17 -9.18 4.54
N VAL A 120 18.24 -8.67 5.18
CA VAL A 120 18.15 -7.84 6.39
C VAL A 120 17.28 -6.61 6.14
N PHE A 121 17.58 -5.81 5.11
CA PHE A 121 16.81 -4.59 4.85
C PHE A 121 15.38 -4.87 4.38
N ALA A 122 15.14 -5.96 3.63
CA ALA A 122 13.78 -6.38 3.30
C ALA A 122 12.97 -6.75 4.55
N THR A 123 13.57 -7.47 5.49
CA THR A 123 12.94 -7.81 6.77
C THR A 123 12.69 -6.57 7.61
N LEU A 124 13.67 -5.67 7.73
CA LEU A 124 13.53 -4.44 8.52
C LEU A 124 12.44 -3.51 7.95
N THR A 125 12.41 -3.29 6.64
CA THR A 125 11.35 -2.48 6.02
C THR A 125 9.97 -3.13 6.20
N SER A 126 9.87 -4.45 6.00
CA SER A 126 8.60 -5.17 6.18
C SER A 126 8.12 -5.11 7.63
N MET A 127 9.02 -5.32 8.59
CA MET A 127 8.72 -5.24 10.02
C MET A 127 8.29 -3.82 10.41
N GLY A 128 8.97 -2.80 9.87
CA GLY A 128 8.60 -1.40 10.06
C GLY A 128 7.17 -1.10 9.63
N LEU A 129 6.76 -1.54 8.43
CA LEU A 129 5.38 -1.41 7.96
C LEU A 129 4.38 -2.11 8.87
N ILE A 130 4.68 -3.34 9.30
CA ILE A 130 3.80 -4.12 10.17
C ILE A 130 3.64 -3.44 11.54
N LEU A 131 4.74 -3.01 12.16
CA LEU A 131 4.72 -2.37 13.49
C LEU A 131 4.00 -1.01 13.47
N LEU A 132 4.19 -0.22 12.41
CA LEU A 132 3.44 1.02 12.20
C LEU A 132 1.96 0.73 11.93
N GLY A 133 1.67 -0.28 11.11
CA GLY A 133 0.31 -0.73 10.84
C GLY A 133 -0.42 -1.28 12.06
N CYS A 134 0.31 -1.82 13.03
CA CYS A 134 -0.24 -2.34 14.28
C CYS A 134 -0.59 -1.25 15.31
N GLN A 135 -0.27 0.03 15.05
CA GLN A 135 -0.65 1.12 15.94
C GLN A 135 -2.18 1.20 16.10
N PRO A 136 -2.70 1.47 17.31
CA PRO A 136 -4.14 1.53 17.60
C PRO A 136 -4.88 2.59 16.78
N GLU A 137 -4.18 3.61 16.29
CA GLU A 137 -4.75 4.64 15.43
C GLU A 137 -5.11 4.11 14.03
N VAL A 138 -4.47 3.05 13.56
CA VAL A 138 -4.71 2.51 12.21
C VAL A 138 -6.02 1.73 12.20
N PHE A 139 -6.95 2.16 11.33
CA PHE A 139 -8.20 1.45 11.11
C PHE A 139 -7.95 0.09 10.49
N ARG A 140 -8.45 -0.96 11.13
CA ARG A 140 -8.26 -2.35 10.75
C ARG A 140 -9.57 -3.10 10.94
N ARG A 141 -10.08 -3.72 9.87
CA ARG A 141 -11.18 -4.68 9.98
C ARG A 141 -10.65 -6.00 10.49
N GLY A 142 -10.58 -6.16 11.82
CA GLY A 142 -10.01 -7.34 12.48
C GLY A 142 -10.84 -8.61 12.24
N PHE A 143 -12.14 -8.55 12.50
CA PHE A 143 -13.05 -9.69 12.32
C PHE A 143 -13.30 -10.03 10.85
N GLU A 144 -13.26 -9.03 9.97
CA GLU A 144 -13.42 -9.17 8.51
C GLU A 144 -12.11 -8.92 7.76
N TRP A 145 -11.02 -9.51 8.27
CA TRP A 145 -9.68 -9.27 7.75
C TRP A 145 -9.54 -9.63 6.26
N GLN A 146 -10.35 -10.57 5.76
CA GLN A 146 -10.35 -11.02 4.36
C GLN A 146 -10.79 -9.93 3.38
N VAL A 147 -11.48 -8.88 3.85
CA VAL A 147 -11.94 -7.74 3.04
C VAL A 147 -11.38 -6.42 3.57
N SER A 148 -10.29 -6.48 4.34
CA SER A 148 -9.67 -5.30 4.94
C SER A 148 -8.68 -4.65 3.97
N HIS A 149 -8.90 -3.37 3.66
CA HIS A 149 -7.97 -2.60 2.83
C HIS A 149 -6.57 -2.57 3.45
N TYR A 150 -6.49 -2.47 4.78
CA TYR A 150 -5.23 -2.50 5.54
C TYR A 150 -4.43 -3.79 5.32
N TYR A 151 -5.05 -4.97 5.53
CA TYR A 151 -4.33 -6.23 5.42
C TYR A 151 -3.88 -6.49 3.98
N TYR A 152 -4.68 -6.09 2.99
CA TYR A 152 -4.30 -6.18 1.58
C TYR A 152 -3.11 -5.27 1.29
N GLY A 153 -3.14 -4.02 1.74
CA GLY A 153 -2.07 -3.05 1.53
C GLY A 153 -0.74 -3.45 2.17
N ILE A 154 -0.76 -3.91 3.43
CA ILE A 154 0.45 -4.40 4.11
C ILE A 154 0.99 -5.65 3.40
N THR A 155 0.13 -6.62 3.09
CA THR A 155 0.56 -7.86 2.42
C THR A 155 1.14 -7.58 1.03
N ALA A 156 0.47 -6.74 0.23
CA ALA A 156 0.96 -6.32 -1.08
C ALA A 156 2.32 -5.60 -0.96
N SER A 157 2.46 -4.69 0.00
CA SER A 157 3.73 -3.97 0.24
C SER A 157 4.87 -4.92 0.59
N VAL A 158 4.64 -5.90 1.48
CA VAL A 158 5.64 -6.92 1.83
C VAL A 158 6.00 -7.78 0.62
N LEU A 159 5.03 -8.19 -0.19
CA LEU A 159 5.29 -8.92 -1.43
C LEU A 159 6.13 -8.12 -2.42
N MET A 160 5.88 -6.81 -2.55
CA MET A 160 6.69 -5.90 -3.38
C MET A 160 8.13 -5.74 -2.86
N ILE A 161 8.31 -5.69 -1.54
CA ILE A 161 9.64 -5.66 -0.89
C ILE A 161 10.39 -6.96 -1.16
N VAL A 162 9.73 -8.12 -0.99
CA VAL A 162 10.30 -9.42 -1.31
C VAL A 162 10.67 -9.50 -2.79
N ALA A 163 9.78 -9.05 -3.69
CA ALA A 163 10.04 -9.04 -5.13
C ALA A 163 11.30 -8.24 -5.49
N LEU A 164 11.54 -7.10 -4.82
CA LEU A 164 12.74 -6.29 -4.96
C LEU A 164 14.00 -7.02 -4.42
N ALA A 165 13.89 -7.67 -3.26
CA ALA A 165 15.02 -8.32 -2.59
C ALA A 165 15.57 -9.54 -3.33
N ILE A 166 14.70 -10.29 -4.03
CA ILE A 166 15.05 -11.55 -4.71
C ILE A 166 15.47 -11.39 -6.17
N VAL A 167 15.55 -10.15 -6.69
CA VAL A 167 15.84 -9.91 -8.11
C VAL A 167 17.04 -10.71 -8.63
N PRO A 168 18.21 -10.71 -7.96
CA PRO A 168 19.38 -11.46 -8.43
C PRO A 168 19.15 -12.99 -8.47
N GLU A 169 18.33 -13.52 -7.57
CA GLU A 169 17.98 -14.92 -7.49
C GLU A 169 17.10 -15.38 -8.68
N ILE A 170 16.23 -14.51 -9.20
CA ILE A 170 15.36 -14.77 -10.38
C ILE A 170 16.19 -15.06 -11.65
N TYR A 171 17.34 -14.39 -11.78
CA TYR A 171 18.25 -14.60 -12.91
C TYR A 171 19.04 -15.90 -12.80
N ARG A 172 19.37 -16.31 -11.56
CA ARG A 172 20.20 -17.49 -11.29
C ARG A 172 19.41 -18.80 -11.20
N SER A 173 18.12 -18.75 -10.90
CA SER A 173 17.31 -19.94 -10.65
C SER A 173 15.91 -19.88 -11.29
N LYS A 174 15.54 -20.96 -11.97
CA LYS A 174 14.17 -21.16 -12.49
C LYS A 174 13.15 -21.29 -11.36
N THR A 175 13.54 -21.84 -10.21
CA THR A 175 12.67 -21.97 -9.04
C THR A 175 12.31 -20.60 -8.47
N TRP A 176 13.30 -19.74 -8.23
CA TRP A 176 13.06 -18.37 -7.75
C TRP A 176 12.23 -17.54 -8.73
N ARG A 177 12.41 -17.78 -10.03
CA ARG A 177 11.55 -17.19 -11.06
C ARG A 177 10.09 -17.64 -10.96
N ARG A 178 9.83 -18.93 -10.74
CA ARG A 178 8.46 -19.45 -10.54
C ARG A 178 7.84 -18.88 -9.26
N ILE A 179 8.61 -18.82 -8.17
CA ILE A 179 8.20 -18.19 -6.91
C ILE A 179 7.84 -16.72 -7.15
N HIS A 180 8.70 -15.95 -7.80
CA HIS A 180 8.44 -14.55 -8.12
C HIS A 180 7.15 -14.37 -8.93
N ILE A 181 6.91 -15.19 -9.96
CA ILE A 181 5.67 -15.15 -10.75
C ILE A 181 4.45 -15.42 -9.85
N ALA A 182 4.48 -16.47 -9.04
CA ALA A 182 3.37 -16.82 -8.16
C ALA A 182 3.06 -15.69 -7.15
N LEU A 183 4.10 -15.14 -6.51
CA LEU A 183 3.96 -14.03 -5.57
C LEU A 183 3.43 -12.75 -6.23
N ASN A 184 3.84 -12.45 -7.47
CA ASN A 184 3.35 -11.26 -8.17
C ASN A 184 1.92 -11.44 -8.71
N VAL A 185 1.50 -12.66 -9.05
CA VAL A 185 0.08 -12.95 -9.33
C VAL A 185 -0.75 -12.72 -8.07
N ALA A 186 -0.30 -13.20 -6.91
CA ALA A 186 -0.97 -12.92 -5.64
C ALA A 186 -1.01 -11.41 -5.33
N ALA A 187 0.10 -10.69 -5.53
CA ALA A 187 0.16 -9.24 -5.35
C ALA A 187 -0.81 -8.50 -6.29
N LEU A 188 -0.91 -8.91 -7.55
CA LEU A 188 -1.85 -8.32 -8.51
C LEU A 188 -3.31 -8.49 -8.06
N LEU A 189 -3.67 -9.69 -7.57
CA LEU A 189 -5.02 -9.92 -7.01
C LEU A 189 -5.28 -9.06 -5.77
N LEU A 190 -4.28 -8.89 -4.90
CA LEU A 190 -4.39 -7.99 -3.75
C LEU A 190 -4.58 -6.53 -4.19
N PHE A 191 -3.87 -6.05 -5.22
CA PHE A 191 -4.06 -4.69 -5.74
C PHE A 191 -5.45 -4.47 -6.33
N VAL A 192 -5.98 -5.46 -7.08
CA VAL A 192 -7.37 -5.42 -7.56
C VAL A 192 -8.33 -5.32 -6.37
N GLY A 193 -8.12 -6.16 -5.36
CA GLY A 193 -8.87 -6.10 -4.10
C GLY A 193 -8.75 -4.77 -3.36
N GLN A 194 -7.58 -4.14 -3.37
CA GLN A 194 -7.38 -2.79 -2.79
C GLN A 194 -8.20 -1.73 -3.52
N GLY A 195 -8.38 -1.84 -4.84
CA GLY A 195 -9.27 -0.96 -5.61
C GLY A 195 -10.70 -1.01 -5.08
N PHE A 196 -11.24 -2.21 -4.87
CA PHE A 196 -12.60 -2.40 -4.32
C PHE A 196 -12.71 -1.98 -2.85
N THR A 197 -11.83 -2.51 -2.00
CA THR A 197 -11.86 -2.23 -0.55
C THR A 197 -11.55 -0.78 -0.22
N GLY A 198 -10.67 -0.12 -1.00
CA GLY A 198 -10.36 1.29 -0.81
C GLY A 198 -11.53 2.20 -1.17
N ALA A 199 -12.25 1.89 -2.26
CA ALA A 199 -13.47 2.60 -2.62
C ALA A 199 -14.57 2.43 -1.56
N ARG A 200 -14.71 1.21 -1.00
CA ARG A 200 -15.63 0.95 0.12
C ARG A 200 -15.23 1.76 1.36
N ASP A 201 -13.95 1.74 1.74
CA ASP A 201 -13.49 2.37 2.97
C ASP A 201 -13.68 3.90 2.97
N LEU A 202 -13.81 4.55 1.79
CA LEU A 202 -14.22 5.96 1.71
C LEU A 202 -15.64 6.22 2.24
N LEU A 203 -16.50 5.20 2.28
CA LEU A 203 -17.84 5.28 2.88
C LEU A 203 -17.81 5.14 4.41
N GLU A 204 -16.76 4.49 4.95
CA GLU A 204 -16.58 4.22 6.38
C GLU A 204 -15.64 5.23 7.06
N ILE A 205 -14.74 5.84 6.28
CA ILE A 205 -13.84 6.91 6.69
C ILE A 205 -14.21 8.15 5.86
N PRO A 206 -15.37 8.76 6.13
CA PRO A 206 -15.90 9.79 5.26
C PRO A 206 -15.20 11.13 5.43
N LEU A 207 -15.47 12.04 4.49
CA LEU A 207 -15.02 13.42 4.62
C LEU A 207 -15.75 14.11 5.77
N SER A 208 -15.16 15.16 6.32
CA SER A 208 -15.68 15.81 7.52
C SER A 208 -17.10 16.36 7.41
N TRP A 209 -17.49 16.80 6.22
CA TRP A 209 -18.87 17.26 5.96
C TRP A 209 -19.88 16.11 5.85
N GLN A 210 -19.41 14.88 5.61
CA GLN A 210 -20.23 13.66 5.53
C GLN A 210 -20.29 12.92 6.87
N GLU A 211 -19.26 13.05 7.71
CA GLU A 211 -19.13 12.38 9.01
C GLU A 211 -20.42 12.51 9.84
N GLN A 212 -20.99 13.72 9.94
CA GLN A 212 -22.19 13.98 10.75
C GLN A 212 -23.41 13.15 10.34
N HIS A 213 -23.60 12.89 9.05
CA HIS A 213 -24.76 12.13 8.56
C HIS A 213 -24.46 10.63 8.53
N LEU A 214 -23.29 10.23 8.03
CA LEU A 214 -22.94 8.81 7.87
C LEU A 214 -22.76 8.09 9.21
N TYR A 215 -22.29 8.76 10.25
CA TYR A 215 -22.19 8.16 11.59
C TYR A 215 -23.53 7.97 12.30
N GLN A 216 -24.63 8.48 11.73
CA GLN A 216 -25.99 8.20 12.21
C GLN A 216 -26.62 6.98 11.53
N CYS A 217 -26.01 6.45 10.47
CA CYS A 217 -26.50 5.26 9.79
C CYS A 217 -26.22 3.99 10.60
N ASP A 218 -27.17 3.05 10.55
CA ASP A 218 -26.99 1.70 11.03
C ASP A 218 -26.51 0.82 9.87
N PHE A 219 -25.19 0.59 9.82
CA PHE A 219 -24.56 -0.25 8.80
C PHE A 219 -24.88 -1.74 8.96
N THR A 220 -25.39 -2.18 10.11
CA THR A 220 -25.81 -3.57 10.32
C THR A 220 -27.20 -3.81 9.73
N ASN A 221 -28.12 -2.88 9.96
CA ASN A 221 -29.50 -2.97 9.44
C ASN A 221 -29.70 -2.30 8.08
N LEU A 222 -28.63 -1.69 7.51
CA LEU A 222 -28.64 -0.98 6.23
C LEU A 222 -29.66 0.18 6.18
N THR A 223 -29.79 0.91 7.29
CA THR A 223 -30.70 2.05 7.40
C THR A 223 -29.94 3.34 7.70
N CYS A 224 -30.46 4.46 7.21
CA CYS A 224 -29.96 5.80 7.50
C CYS A 224 -31.12 6.72 7.88
N PRO A 225 -30.88 7.78 8.68
CA PRO A 225 -31.91 8.76 8.99
C PRO A 225 -32.46 9.40 7.71
N PRO A 226 -33.77 9.72 7.67
CA PRO A 226 -34.34 10.44 6.53
C PRO A 226 -33.67 11.81 6.36
N PRO A 227 -33.60 12.34 5.13
CA PRO A 227 -33.08 13.68 4.90
C PRO A 227 -33.86 14.70 5.74
N ALA A 228 -33.16 15.73 6.25
CA ALA A 228 -33.84 16.83 6.91
C ALA A 228 -34.90 17.44 5.96
N PRO A 229 -36.11 17.76 6.44
CA PRO A 229 -37.12 18.40 5.62
C PRO A 229 -36.56 19.71 5.04
N PRO A 230 -36.92 20.07 3.80
CA PRO A 230 -36.44 21.29 3.17
C PRO A 230 -36.80 22.51 4.04
N PRO A 231 -35.93 23.55 4.09
CA PRO A 231 -36.23 24.75 4.85
C PRO A 231 -37.57 25.33 4.38
N GLN A 232 -38.45 25.64 5.33
CA GLN A 232 -39.70 26.33 5.05
C GLN A 232 -39.34 27.73 4.54
N SER A 233 -39.69 27.99 3.27
CA SER A 233 -39.49 29.26 2.58
C SER A 233 -40.32 30.38 3.17
#